data_AF-A0A7X7FNK8-F1
#
_entry.id   AF-A0A7X7FNK8-F1
#
_cell.length_a   1.000
_cell.length_b   1.000
_cell.length_c   1.000
_cell.angle_alpha   90.00
_cell.angle_beta   90.00
_cell.angle_gamma   90.00
#
_symmetry.space_group_name_H-M   'P 1'
#
loop_
_entity.id
_entity.type
_entity.pdbx_description
1 polymer ?
#
loop_
_entity_poly.entity_id
_entity_poly.type
_entity_poly.pdbx_seq_one_letter_code
_entity_poly.pdbx_strand_id
1 'polypeptide(L)'
;MKRYVTFLWQCLRISFVGDWRYYAWMSVLTVFALLGLHAWCRQLVGGLATTGMTDQVSWGVYIANFTYLVGLAAAAAMLVIPVYIYRNMHLHDVVIFGELLAVAVIIMCLLFVTVDLGRPDRSLHLIQRFNFPVSMLTWDVIALNGYLLLNLHICGYLIYCAYCERKPSRAFYVPF
;
A
#
# COMPACT_ATOMS: atom_id res chain seq x y z
N MET A 1 25.25 -3.09 3.24
CA MET A 1 24.14 -3.99 3.64
C MET A 1 23.83 -3.97 5.13
N LYS A 2 24.80 -4.19 6.05
CA LYS A 2 24.53 -4.17 7.51
C LYS A 2 23.83 -2.90 8.02
N ARG A 3 24.25 -1.69 7.57
CA ARG A 3 23.62 -0.40 7.96
C ARG A 3 22.15 -0.24 7.52
N TYR A 4 21.74 -0.81 6.39
CA TYR A 4 20.35 -0.72 5.90
C TYR A 4 19.41 -1.59 6.75
N VAL A 5 19.86 -2.78 7.14
CA VAL A 5 19.10 -3.68 8.02
C VAL A 5 18.97 -3.08 9.43
N THR A 6 20.05 -2.47 9.96
CA THR A 6 19.99 -1.77 11.25
C THR A 6 19.05 -0.57 11.21
N PHE A 7 19.01 0.16 10.09
CA PHE A 7 18.10 1.27 9.87
C PHE A 7 16.63 0.84 9.89
N LEU A 8 16.27 -0.19 9.13
CA LEU A 8 14.91 -0.74 9.13
C LEU A 8 14.51 -1.26 10.52
N TRP A 9 15.42 -1.90 11.24
CA TRP A 9 15.19 -2.38 12.59
C TRP A 9 14.96 -1.24 13.60
N GLN A 10 15.68 -0.14 13.45
CA GLN A 10 15.50 1.05 14.29
C GLN A 10 14.19 1.77 13.98
N CYS A 11 13.81 1.92 12.71
CA CYS A 11 12.50 2.44 12.33
C CYS A 11 11.38 1.60 12.95
N LEU A 12 11.44 0.27 12.81
CA LEU A 12 10.46 -0.63 13.42
C LEU A 12 10.42 -0.47 14.94
N ARG A 13 11.58 -0.42 15.61
CA ARG A 13 11.63 -0.27 17.07
C ARG A 13 11.01 1.05 17.53
N ILE A 14 11.34 2.16 16.86
CA ILE A 14 10.83 3.49 17.19
C ILE A 14 9.32 3.55 16.95
N SER A 15 8.80 2.85 15.93
CA SER A 15 7.36 2.74 15.71
C SER A 15 6.60 2.10 16.86
N PHE A 16 7.22 1.34 17.77
CA PHE A 16 6.52 0.74 18.93
C PHE A 16 6.82 1.43 20.27
N VAL A 17 7.50 2.58 20.26
CA VAL A 17 7.81 3.36 21.46
C VAL A 17 6.92 4.60 21.47
N GLY A 18 6.08 4.74 22.49
CA GLY A 18 5.19 5.88 22.62
C GLY A 18 4.63 6.06 24.03
N ASP A 19 3.73 7.04 24.17
CA ASP A 19 3.01 7.33 25.42
C ASP A 19 1.83 6.36 25.64
N TRP A 20 1.20 6.38 26.81
CA TRP A 20 0.04 5.51 27.10
C TRP A 20 -1.11 5.68 26.10
N ARG A 21 -1.31 6.90 25.58
CA ARG A 21 -2.30 7.22 24.52
C ARG A 21 -1.96 6.51 23.20
N TYR A 22 -0.67 6.42 22.88
CA TYR A 22 -0.19 5.73 21.69
C TYR A 22 -0.49 4.23 21.78
N TYR A 23 -0.17 3.61 22.92
CA TYR A 23 -0.48 2.20 23.14
C TYR A 23 -1.98 1.92 23.14
N ALA A 24 -2.79 2.79 23.74
CA ALA A 24 -4.25 2.69 23.70
C ALA A 24 -4.76 2.72 22.25
N TRP A 25 -4.34 3.71 21.46
CA TRP A 25 -4.73 3.82 20.05
C TRP A 25 -4.29 2.60 19.22
N MET A 26 -3.04 2.16 19.39
CA MET A 26 -2.50 1.00 18.69
C MET A 26 -3.25 -0.29 19.06
N SER A 27 -3.62 -0.46 20.33
CA SER A 27 -4.39 -1.62 20.78
C SER A 27 -5.79 -1.65 20.15
N VAL A 28 -6.47 -0.50 20.07
CA VAL A 28 -7.78 -0.38 19.44
C VAL A 28 -7.71 -0.73 17.96
N LEU A 29 -6.74 -0.18 17.23
CA LEU A 29 -6.52 -0.51 15.81
C LEU A 29 -6.22 -2.00 15.61
N THR A 30 -5.44 -2.60 16.50
CA THR A 30 -5.12 -4.03 16.46
C THR A 30 -6.37 -4.89 16.65
N VAL A 31 -7.26 -4.51 17.58
CA VAL A 31 -8.54 -5.20 17.79
C VAL A 31 -9.41 -5.13 16.52
N PHE A 32 -9.54 -3.96 15.88
CA PHE A 32 -10.27 -3.84 14.62
C PHE A 32 -9.67 -4.68 13.49
N ALA A 33 -8.34 -4.69 13.37
CA ALA A 33 -7.65 -5.53 12.39
C ALA A 33 -7.91 -7.03 12.62
N LEU A 34 -7.89 -7.48 13.88
CA LEU A 34 -8.19 -8.86 14.24
C LEU A 34 -9.65 -9.24 13.99
N LEU A 35 -10.60 -8.34 14.25
CA LEU A 35 -12.02 -8.55 13.91
C LEU A 35 -12.21 -8.67 12.41
N GLY A 36 -11.55 -7.82 11.62
CA GLY A 36 -11.54 -7.89 10.15
C GLY A 36 -10.94 -9.20 9.64
N LEU A 37 -9.79 -9.62 10.20
CA LEU A 37 -9.14 -10.89 9.89
C LEU A 37 -10.07 -12.07 10.22
N HIS A 38 -10.73 -12.04 11.38
CA HIS A 38 -11.67 -13.08 11.78
C HIS A 38 -12.89 -13.16 10.83
N ALA A 39 -13.42 -12.02 10.39
CA ALA A 39 -14.49 -11.97 9.38
C ALA A 39 -14.01 -12.55 8.05
N TRP A 40 -12.80 -12.21 7.61
CA TRP A 40 -12.22 -12.74 6.37
C TRP A 40 -11.97 -14.26 6.46
N CYS A 41 -11.46 -14.78 7.57
CA CYS A 41 -11.32 -16.22 7.77
C CYS A 41 -12.65 -16.96 7.67
N ARG A 42 -13.73 -16.39 8.23
CA ARG A 42 -15.09 -16.96 8.10
C ARG A 42 -15.57 -16.95 6.66
N GLN A 43 -15.30 -15.88 5.91
CA GLN A 43 -15.61 -15.79 4.49
C GLN A 43 -14.79 -16.77 3.63
N LEU A 44 -13.53 -17.05 3.98
CA LEU A 44 -12.72 -18.05 3.27
C LEU A 44 -13.30 -19.46 3.38
N VAL A 45 -13.90 -19.80 4.53
CA VAL A 45 -14.53 -21.10 4.75
C VAL A 45 -15.97 -21.14 4.21
N GLY A 46 -16.75 -20.08 4.43
CA GLY A 46 -18.15 -19.97 4.02
C GLY A 46 -18.36 -19.60 2.55
N GLY A 47 -17.29 -19.24 1.83
CA GLY A 47 -17.34 -18.75 0.45
C GLY A 47 -17.84 -17.29 0.35
N LEU A 48 -17.75 -16.72 -0.85
CA LEU A 48 -18.23 -15.34 -1.11
C LEU A 48 -19.73 -15.15 -0.85
N ALA A 49 -20.52 -16.22 -0.72
CA ALA A 49 -21.95 -16.10 -0.40
C ALA A 49 -22.20 -15.38 0.94
N THR A 50 -21.25 -15.39 1.87
CA THR A 50 -21.38 -14.70 3.16
C THR A 50 -21.30 -13.17 3.06
N THR A 51 -20.90 -12.62 1.91
CA THR A 51 -20.75 -11.17 1.71
C THR A 51 -22.06 -10.51 1.28
N GLY A 52 -23.10 -11.29 0.95
CA GLY A 52 -24.38 -10.78 0.45
C GLY A 52 -24.33 -10.32 -1.01
N MET A 53 -23.25 -10.61 -1.74
CA MET A 53 -23.18 -10.39 -3.18
C MET A 53 -24.17 -11.31 -3.91
N THR A 54 -24.78 -10.79 -4.98
CA THR A 54 -25.71 -11.54 -5.83
C THR A 54 -25.11 -11.69 -7.23
N ASP A 55 -25.65 -12.60 -8.04
CA ASP A 55 -25.23 -12.76 -9.44
C ASP A 55 -25.44 -11.47 -10.27
N GLN A 56 -26.37 -10.60 -9.85
CA GLN A 56 -26.60 -9.30 -10.48
C GLN A 56 -25.61 -8.23 -10.01
N VAL A 57 -25.16 -8.30 -8.75
CA VAL A 57 -24.20 -7.38 -8.15
C VAL A 57 -23.03 -8.18 -7.61
N SER A 58 -22.19 -8.62 -8.54
CA SER A 58 -20.99 -9.41 -8.22
C SER A 58 -19.87 -8.55 -7.63
N TRP A 59 -19.93 -7.23 -7.81
CA TRP A 59 -18.98 -6.25 -7.30
C TRP A 59 -19.63 -5.46 -6.15
N GLY A 60 -19.42 -5.94 -4.94
CA GLY A 60 -19.94 -5.30 -3.74
C GLY A 60 -18.96 -4.29 -3.13
N VAL A 61 -18.95 -4.27 -1.80
CA VAL A 61 -18.18 -3.31 -0.99
C VAL A 61 -16.66 -3.41 -1.21
N TYR A 62 -16.12 -4.57 -1.62
CA TYR A 62 -14.68 -4.72 -1.85
C TYR A 62 -14.18 -3.90 -3.03
N ILE A 63 -14.82 -4.00 -4.20
CA ILE A 63 -14.37 -3.27 -5.40
C ILE A 63 -14.70 -1.78 -5.31
N ALA A 64 -15.77 -1.40 -4.61
CA ALA A 64 -16.05 -0.01 -4.28
C ALA A 64 -14.93 0.61 -3.41
N ASN A 65 -14.48 -0.08 -2.36
CA ASN A 65 -13.39 0.40 -1.52
C ASN A 65 -12.04 0.38 -2.25
N PHE A 66 -11.81 -0.62 -3.09
CA PHE A 66 -10.63 -0.70 -3.95
C PHE A 66 -10.50 0.55 -4.83
N THR A 67 -11.54 0.88 -5.60
CA THR A 67 -11.51 2.05 -6.51
C THR A 67 -11.36 3.37 -5.73
N TYR A 68 -11.97 3.48 -4.55
CA TYR A 68 -11.78 4.62 -3.65
C TYR A 68 -10.32 4.77 -3.21
N LEU A 69 -9.68 3.69 -2.77
CA LEU A 69 -8.28 3.69 -2.34
C LEU A 69 -7.33 3.96 -3.51
N VAL A 70 -7.60 3.44 -4.70
CA VAL A 70 -6.84 3.80 -5.91
C VAL A 70 -6.94 5.30 -6.18
N GLY A 71 -8.13 5.90 -6.03
CA GLY A 71 -8.31 7.36 -6.13
C GLY A 71 -7.53 8.13 -5.07
N LEU A 72 -7.50 7.65 -3.82
CA LEU A 72 -6.71 8.23 -2.74
C LEU A 72 -5.20 8.17 -3.02
N ALA A 73 -4.72 7.05 -3.56
CA ALA A 73 -3.33 6.89 -3.97
C ALA A 73 -2.97 7.85 -5.12
N ALA A 74 -3.86 8.02 -6.10
CA ALA A 74 -3.66 8.98 -7.19
C ALA A 74 -3.63 10.43 -6.67
N ALA A 75 -4.49 10.78 -5.71
CA ALA A 75 -4.46 12.09 -5.06
C ALA A 75 -3.14 12.32 -4.29
N ALA A 76 -2.64 11.31 -3.58
CA ALA A 76 -1.34 11.36 -2.92
C ALA A 76 -0.20 11.58 -3.94
N ALA A 77 -0.24 10.89 -5.09
CA ALA A 77 0.72 11.07 -6.18
C ALA A 77 0.65 12.49 -6.80
N MET A 78 -0.54 13.08 -6.92
CA MET A 78 -0.69 14.44 -7.44
C MET A 78 -0.02 15.49 -6.54
N LEU A 79 0.03 15.28 -5.23
CA LEU A 79 0.76 16.18 -4.31
C LEU A 79 2.28 16.19 -4.57
N VAL A 80 2.79 15.14 -5.21
CA VAL A 80 4.20 14.97 -5.52
C VAL A 80 4.62 15.88 -6.68
N ILE A 81 3.79 15.98 -7.72
CA ILE A 81 4.11 16.66 -8.99
C ILE A 81 4.58 18.13 -8.79
N PRO A 82 3.86 19.01 -8.06
CA PRO A 82 4.29 20.40 -7.90
C PRO A 82 5.62 20.53 -7.15
N VAL A 83 5.92 19.63 -6.22
CA VAL A 83 7.13 19.71 -5.40
C VAL A 83 8.37 19.39 -6.22
N TYR A 84 8.25 18.42 -7.13
CA TYR A 84 9.32 18.07 -8.06
C TYR A 84 9.53 19.16 -9.13
N ILE A 85 8.45 19.76 -9.63
CA ILE A 85 8.51 20.82 -10.65
C ILE A 85 9.02 22.14 -10.07
N TYR A 86 8.45 22.63 -8.96
CA TYR A 86 8.78 23.94 -8.39
C TYR A 86 10.00 23.93 -7.48
N ARG A 87 10.61 22.77 -7.20
CA ARG A 87 11.83 22.60 -6.38
C ARG A 87 11.80 23.34 -5.02
N ASN A 88 10.63 23.56 -4.46
CA ASN A 88 10.48 24.24 -3.19
C ASN A 88 10.85 23.28 -2.05
N MET A 89 11.96 23.56 -1.36
CA MET A 89 12.50 22.71 -0.29
C MET A 89 11.55 22.50 0.90
N HIS A 90 10.64 23.45 1.17
CA HIS A 90 9.67 23.34 2.27
C HIS A 90 8.56 22.31 2.03
N LEU A 91 8.26 21.97 0.76
CA LEU A 91 7.21 21.00 0.46
C LEU A 91 7.73 19.55 0.46
N HIS A 92 9.03 19.35 0.61
CA HIS A 92 9.64 18.01 0.55
C HIS A 92 9.19 17.11 1.70
N ASP A 93 9.03 17.65 2.91
CA ASP A 93 8.56 16.89 4.06
C ASP A 93 7.13 16.37 3.86
N VAL A 94 6.26 17.17 3.23
CA VAL A 94 4.87 16.80 2.93
C VAL A 94 4.82 15.68 1.87
N VAL A 95 5.75 15.69 0.91
CA VAL A 95 5.86 14.62 -0.10
C VAL A 95 6.19 13.28 0.53
N ILE A 96 7.13 13.25 1.49
CA ILE A 96 7.49 12.00 2.17
C ILE A 96 6.27 11.40 2.87
N PHE A 97 5.44 12.21 3.53
CA PHE A 97 4.17 11.72 4.10
C PHE A 97 3.18 11.24 3.04
N GLY A 98 3.09 11.94 1.90
CA GLY A 98 2.24 11.55 0.78
C GLY A 98 2.65 10.22 0.15
N GLU A 99 3.94 10.00 -0.07
CA GLU A 99 4.44 8.74 -0.63
C GLU A 99 4.31 7.58 0.37
N LEU A 100 4.56 7.80 1.67
CA LEU A 100 4.31 6.80 2.71
C LEU A 100 2.82 6.42 2.80
N LEU A 101 1.92 7.41 2.68
CA LEU A 101 0.49 7.17 2.59
C LEU A 101 0.14 6.35 1.35
N ALA A 102 0.71 6.69 0.19
CA ALA A 102 0.50 5.93 -1.04
C ALA A 102 0.88 4.46 -0.88
N VAL A 103 2.02 4.16 -0.26
CA VAL A 103 2.43 2.77 0.04
C VAL A 103 1.38 2.05 0.88
N ALA A 104 0.91 2.65 1.97
CA ALA A 104 -0.09 2.05 2.85
C ALA A 104 -1.42 1.78 2.12
N VAL A 105 -1.85 2.75 1.29
CA VAL A 105 -3.10 2.66 0.52
C VAL A 105 -3.01 1.58 -0.56
N ILE A 106 -1.88 1.47 -1.28
CA ILE A 106 -1.68 0.42 -2.31
C ILE A 106 -1.67 -0.98 -1.67
N ILE A 107 -1.04 -1.14 -0.50
CA ILE A 107 -1.07 -2.41 0.23
C ILE A 107 -2.51 -2.80 0.56
N MET A 108 -3.32 -1.84 1.02
CA MET A 108 -4.74 -2.07 1.26
C MET A 108 -5.50 -2.41 -0.04
N CYS A 109 -5.23 -1.73 -1.16
CA CYS A 109 -5.81 -2.09 -2.46
C CYS A 109 -5.52 -3.55 -2.83
N LEU A 110 -4.26 -3.99 -2.71
CA LEU A 110 -3.86 -5.36 -3.03
C LEU A 110 -4.54 -6.38 -2.09
N LEU A 111 -4.70 -6.04 -0.81
CA LEU A 111 -5.45 -6.87 0.13
C LEU A 111 -6.92 -6.98 -0.27
N PHE A 112 -7.59 -5.88 -0.64
CA PHE A 112 -8.99 -5.92 -1.08
C PHE A 112 -9.19 -6.75 -2.35
N VAL A 113 -8.28 -6.64 -3.33
CA VAL A 113 -8.30 -7.50 -4.52
C VAL A 113 -8.16 -8.98 -4.11
N THR A 114 -7.25 -9.28 -3.19
CA THR A 114 -7.01 -10.65 -2.69
C THR A 114 -8.20 -11.22 -1.92
N VAL A 115 -8.92 -10.39 -1.17
CA VAL A 115 -10.13 -10.79 -0.42
C VAL A 115 -11.32 -11.03 -1.36
N ASP A 116 -11.42 -10.23 -2.42
CA ASP A 116 -12.44 -10.39 -3.46
C ASP A 116 -12.23 -11.69 -4.27
N LEU A 117 -10.97 -12.12 -4.42
CA LEU A 117 -10.60 -13.44 -4.92
C LEU A 117 -10.98 -14.51 -3.88
N GLY A 118 -12.21 -15.04 -3.95
CA GLY A 118 -12.73 -16.07 -3.02
C GLY A 118 -11.90 -17.35 -2.85
N ARG A 119 -10.84 -17.54 -3.64
CA ARG A 119 -9.79 -18.54 -3.42
C ARG A 119 -8.40 -17.88 -3.55
N PRO A 120 -7.88 -17.25 -2.49
CA PRO A 120 -6.57 -16.59 -2.53
C PRO A 120 -5.44 -17.59 -2.84
N ASP A 121 -5.62 -18.87 -2.51
CA ASP A 121 -4.71 -19.98 -2.88
C ASP A 121 -4.42 -20.06 -4.39
N ARG A 122 -5.34 -19.59 -5.24
CA ARG A 122 -5.18 -19.58 -6.69
C ARG A 122 -4.72 -18.23 -7.26
N SER A 123 -4.47 -17.22 -6.43
CA SER A 123 -3.91 -15.93 -6.88
C SER A 123 -2.54 -16.09 -7.56
N LEU A 124 -1.76 -17.10 -7.15
CA LEU A 124 -0.52 -17.50 -7.83
C LEU A 124 -0.74 -17.98 -9.27
N HIS A 125 -1.89 -18.60 -9.58
CA HIS A 125 -2.23 -18.97 -10.96
C HIS A 125 -2.57 -17.75 -11.83
N LEU A 126 -3.00 -16.64 -11.23
CA LEU A 126 -3.21 -15.36 -11.95
C LEU A 126 -1.89 -14.76 -12.45
N ILE A 127 -0.79 -15.02 -11.74
CA ILE A 127 0.57 -14.61 -12.13
C ILE A 127 1.25 -15.67 -13.02
N GLN A 128 0.91 -16.95 -12.89
CA GLN A 128 1.53 -18.03 -13.68
C GLN A 128 0.85 -18.32 -15.02
N ARG A 129 -0.48 -18.13 -15.13
CA ARG A 129 -1.26 -18.25 -16.38
C ARG A 129 -1.92 -16.91 -16.69
N PHE A 130 -1.09 -15.95 -17.09
CA PHE A 130 -1.53 -14.64 -17.54
C PHE A 130 -2.49 -14.75 -18.73
N ASN A 131 -3.76 -14.37 -18.56
CA ASN A 131 -4.66 -14.00 -19.66
C ASN A 131 -4.36 -12.56 -20.14
N PHE A 132 -3.08 -12.29 -20.40
CA PHE A 132 -2.61 -11.02 -20.91
C PHE A 132 -2.81 -11.03 -22.44
N PRO A 133 -3.48 -10.03 -23.05
CA PRO A 133 -3.79 -8.68 -22.54
C PRO A 133 -5.28 -8.38 -22.23
N VAL A 134 -6.19 -9.36 -22.31
CA VAL A 134 -7.65 -9.12 -22.33
C VAL A 134 -8.24 -8.78 -20.95
N SER A 135 -7.60 -9.22 -19.85
CA SER A 135 -8.10 -9.03 -18.49
C SER A 135 -7.75 -7.67 -17.90
N MET A 136 -8.76 -6.83 -17.60
CA MET A 136 -8.56 -5.54 -16.90
C MET A 136 -8.01 -5.72 -15.48
N LEU A 137 -8.43 -6.77 -14.75
CA LEU A 137 -7.94 -7.05 -13.39
C LEU A 137 -6.44 -7.33 -13.39
N THR A 138 -5.93 -7.94 -14.47
CA THR A 138 -4.50 -8.21 -14.63
C THR A 138 -3.68 -6.93 -14.81
N TRP A 139 -4.22 -5.94 -15.53
CA TRP A 139 -3.61 -4.62 -15.64
C TRP A 139 -3.54 -3.91 -14.30
N ASP A 140 -4.61 -3.96 -13.49
CA ASP A 140 -4.63 -3.38 -12.15
C ASP A 140 -3.56 -3.99 -11.25
N VAL A 141 -3.42 -5.32 -11.25
CA VAL A 141 -2.38 -6.01 -10.47
C VAL A 141 -0.97 -5.58 -10.91
N ILE A 142 -0.71 -5.51 -12.21
CA ILE A 142 0.60 -5.07 -12.74
C ILE A 142 0.88 -3.62 -12.36
N ALA A 143 -0.08 -2.72 -12.60
CA ALA A 143 0.06 -1.29 -12.34
C ALA A 143 0.29 -1.02 -10.84
N LEU A 144 -0.49 -1.66 -9.96
CA LEU A 144 -0.37 -1.49 -8.52
C LEU A 144 0.92 -2.08 -7.97
N ASN A 145 1.36 -3.25 -8.45
CA ASN A 145 2.65 -3.81 -8.05
C ASN A 145 3.82 -2.95 -8.55
N GLY A 146 3.76 -2.46 -9.79
CA GLY A 146 4.76 -1.54 -10.33
C GLY A 146 4.84 -0.23 -9.54
N TYR A 147 3.68 0.34 -9.22
CA TYR A 147 3.58 1.56 -8.43
C TYR A 147 4.04 1.35 -6.98
N LEU A 148 3.74 0.20 -6.37
CA LEU A 148 4.24 -0.18 -5.04
C LEU A 148 5.77 -0.28 -5.04
N LEU A 149 6.36 -0.98 -6.01
CA LEU A 149 7.82 -1.11 -6.13
C LEU A 149 8.48 0.25 -6.29
N LEU A 150 7.90 1.12 -7.12
CA LEU A 150 8.44 2.46 -7.37
C LEU A 150 8.34 3.34 -6.11
N ASN A 151 7.20 3.36 -5.41
CA ASN A 151 7.07 4.11 -4.15
C ASN A 151 7.98 3.54 -3.05
N LEU A 152 8.03 2.23 -2.88
CA LEU A 152 8.89 1.59 -1.87
C LEU A 152 10.37 1.92 -2.13
N HIS A 153 10.77 1.97 -3.40
CA HIS A 153 12.11 2.31 -3.80
C HIS A 153 12.44 3.80 -3.58
N ILE A 154 11.57 4.71 -4.00
CA ILE A 154 11.76 6.16 -3.85
C ILE A 154 11.72 6.56 -2.37
N CYS A 155 10.67 6.16 -1.63
CA CYS A 155 10.58 6.39 -0.19
C CYS A 155 11.75 5.76 0.56
N GLY A 156 12.06 4.49 0.27
CA GLY A 156 13.15 3.77 0.92
C GLY A 156 14.49 4.45 0.70
N TYR A 157 14.72 4.96 -0.52
CA TYR A 157 15.93 5.71 -0.85
C TYR A 157 15.98 7.07 -0.14
N LEU A 158 14.89 7.83 -0.12
CA LEU A 158 14.78 9.11 0.58
C LEU A 158 15.08 8.98 2.06
N ILE A 159 14.39 8.06 2.70
CA ILE A 159 14.46 7.82 4.11
C ILE A 159 15.87 7.33 4.49
N TYR A 160 16.49 6.50 3.64
CA TYR A 160 17.88 6.07 3.81
C TYR A 160 18.90 7.21 3.64
N CYS A 161 18.68 8.12 2.68
CA CYS A 161 19.50 9.32 2.50
C CYS A 161 19.36 10.29 3.66
N ALA A 162 18.14 10.50 4.17
CA ALA A 162 17.86 11.28 5.36
C ALA A 162 18.57 10.70 6.60
N TYR A 163 18.53 9.38 6.78
CA TYR A 163 19.24 8.69 7.86
C TYR A 163 20.77 8.78 7.76
N CYS A 164 21.31 8.85 6.54
CA CYS A 164 22.75 9.00 6.32
C CYS A 164 23.24 10.45 6.36
N GLU A 165 22.37 11.43 6.67
CA GLU A 165 22.64 12.88 6.56
C GLU A 165 23.28 13.27 5.21
N ARG A 166 22.96 12.53 4.14
CA ARG A 166 23.48 12.78 2.79
C ARG A 166 22.40 13.45 1.96
N LYS A 167 22.77 14.55 1.29
CA LYS A 167 21.90 15.17 0.27
C LYS A 167 21.58 14.11 -0.80
N PRO A 168 20.29 13.80 -1.07
CA PRO A 168 19.90 12.77 -2.03
C PRO A 168 20.47 13.11 -3.41
N SER A 169 21.01 12.12 -4.12
CA SER A 169 21.58 12.35 -5.44
C SER A 169 20.47 12.60 -6.46
N ARG A 170 20.59 13.70 -7.22
CA ARG A 170 19.58 14.16 -8.19
C ARG A 170 19.22 13.11 -9.25
N ALA A 171 20.11 12.14 -9.51
CA ALA A 171 19.93 11.11 -10.53
C ALA A 171 18.91 10.02 -10.17
N PHE A 172 18.56 9.88 -8.89
CA PHE A 172 17.65 8.82 -8.42
C PHE A 172 16.23 9.32 -8.14
N TYR A 173 16.03 10.63 -8.26
CA TYR A 173 14.79 11.32 -7.91
C TYR A 173 13.96 11.68 -9.13
N VAL A 174 14.59 11.84 -10.29
CA VAL A 174 13.92 12.33 -11.49
C VAL A 174 14.02 11.22 -12.54
N PRO A 175 12.90 10.58 -12.95
CA PRO A 175 12.90 9.93 -14.23
C PRO A 175 12.86 11.06 -15.27
N PHE A 176 14.05 11.56 -15.61
CA PHE A 176 14.36 12.62 -16.60
C PHE A 176 14.17 14.08 -16.14
#